data_AF-A0A0W0F2N6-F1
#
_entry.id   AF-A0A0W0F2N6-F1
#
_cell.length_a   1.000
_cell.length_b   1.000
_cell.length_c   1.000
_cell.angle_alpha   90.00
_cell.angle_beta   90.00
_cell.angle_gamma   90.00
#
_symmetry.space_group_name_H-M   'P 1'
#
loop_
_entity.id
_entity.type
_entity.pdbx_description
1 polymer ?
#
loop_
_entity_poly.entity_id
_entity_poly.type
_entity_poly.pdbx_seq_one_letter_code
_entity_poly.pdbx_strand_id
1 'polypeptide(L)'
;MRERRRRETKEKKRKEREREEKKAKEKQQNDKVQAVQPKPTKTRLLVPDPISAISSSQHPKSKLTTVAFSSLSQSQGASSSKHKTTSDPSQALSQLAVRKEKLAALPEEKRKSIEEKERFEKASARLDGVKVKDDEARLKKAAKRKEKEKAKSKKSWDERKEQLAASMKAKQKKRADNIAMRHERKKEKGGGKKGKARPGFEGKAFGKGKAKSTKSK
;
A
#
# COMPACT_ATOMS: atom_id res chain seq x y z
N MET A 1 -6.16 -43.52 -13.86
CA MET A 1 -6.02 -42.68 -12.64
C MET A 1 -4.84 -41.69 -12.67
N ARG A 2 -3.62 -42.06 -13.11
CA ARG A 2 -2.47 -41.12 -13.17
C ARG A 2 -2.59 -40.03 -14.25
N GLU A 3 -3.20 -40.33 -15.39
CA GLU A 3 -3.34 -39.34 -16.47
C GLU A 3 -4.31 -38.20 -16.15
N ARG A 4 -5.39 -38.48 -15.41
CA ARG A 4 -6.38 -37.46 -15.02
C ARG A 4 -5.76 -36.39 -14.13
N ARG A 5 -4.93 -36.81 -13.16
CA ARG A 5 -4.18 -35.91 -12.25
C ARG A 5 -3.10 -35.09 -12.99
N ARG A 6 -2.52 -35.65 -14.06
CA ARG A 6 -1.55 -34.96 -14.92
C ARG A 6 -2.21 -33.93 -15.85
N ARG A 7 -3.44 -34.19 -16.31
CA ARG A 7 -4.24 -33.22 -17.08
C ARG A 7 -4.72 -32.07 -16.19
N GLU A 8 -5.20 -32.35 -14.99
CA GLU A 8 -5.65 -31.32 -14.04
C GLU A 8 -4.53 -30.36 -13.62
N THR A 9 -3.32 -30.87 -13.41
CA THR A 9 -2.16 -30.02 -13.05
C THR A 9 -1.68 -29.16 -14.22
N LYS A 10 -1.73 -29.69 -15.46
CA LYS A 10 -1.44 -28.90 -16.67
C LYS A 10 -2.49 -27.81 -16.89
N GLU A 11 -3.76 -28.10 -16.65
CA GLU A 11 -4.85 -27.14 -16.81
C GLU A 11 -4.80 -26.03 -15.74
N LYS A 12 -4.46 -26.39 -14.49
CA LYS A 12 -4.28 -25.40 -13.41
C LYS A 12 -3.11 -24.45 -13.71
N LYS A 13 -2.02 -24.96 -14.29
CA LYS A 13 -0.86 -24.16 -14.72
C LYS A 13 -1.18 -23.26 -15.92
N ARG A 14 -2.03 -23.73 -16.86
CA ARG A 14 -2.51 -22.91 -18.00
C ARG A 14 -3.37 -21.74 -17.51
N LYS A 15 -4.29 -22.00 -16.56
CA LYS A 15 -5.18 -20.98 -15.98
C LYS A 15 -4.43 -19.94 -15.14
N GLU A 16 -3.33 -20.34 -14.52
CA GLU A 16 -2.42 -19.42 -13.82
C GLU A 16 -1.68 -18.50 -14.79
N ARG A 17 -1.12 -19.05 -15.88
CA ARG A 17 -0.45 -18.25 -16.93
C ARG A 17 -1.39 -17.26 -17.62
N GLU A 18 -2.61 -17.66 -17.95
CA GLU A 18 -3.61 -16.75 -18.53
C GLU A 18 -4.01 -15.62 -17.57
N ARG A 19 -3.98 -15.86 -16.24
CA ARG A 19 -4.21 -14.80 -15.24
C ARG A 19 -3.03 -13.84 -15.13
N GLU A 20 -1.80 -14.33 -15.25
CA GLU A 20 -0.62 -13.46 -15.29
C GLU A 20 -0.54 -12.64 -16.58
N GLU A 21 -0.85 -13.22 -17.74
CA GLU A 21 -0.90 -12.49 -19.02
C GLU A 21 -1.98 -11.39 -19.02
N LYS A 22 -3.13 -11.63 -18.38
CA LYS A 22 -4.17 -10.59 -18.21
C LYS A 22 -3.69 -9.45 -17.30
N LYS A 23 -3.03 -9.78 -16.18
CA LYS A 23 -2.44 -8.77 -15.29
C LYS A 23 -1.31 -7.98 -15.97
N ALA A 24 -0.53 -8.61 -16.85
CA ALA A 24 0.53 -7.93 -17.60
C ALA A 24 -0.05 -6.96 -18.65
N LYS A 25 -1.11 -7.36 -19.37
CA LYS A 25 -1.80 -6.49 -20.34
C LYS A 25 -2.48 -5.29 -19.67
N GLU A 26 -3.08 -5.47 -18.49
CA GLU A 26 -3.69 -4.39 -17.71
C GLU A 26 -2.64 -3.36 -17.25
N LYS A 27 -1.45 -3.80 -16.85
CA LYS A 27 -0.34 -2.91 -16.51
C LYS A 27 0.18 -2.14 -17.73
N GLN A 28 0.37 -2.80 -18.87
CA GLN A 28 0.81 -2.13 -20.10
C GLN A 28 -0.20 -1.10 -20.61
N GLN A 29 -1.52 -1.32 -20.42
CA GLN A 29 -2.52 -0.31 -20.76
C GLN A 29 -2.48 0.90 -19.81
N ASN A 30 -2.26 0.67 -18.51
CA ASN A 30 -2.16 1.77 -17.54
C ASN A 30 -0.92 2.65 -17.79
N ASP A 31 0.20 2.04 -18.18
CA ASP A 31 1.41 2.79 -18.56
C ASP A 31 1.22 3.57 -19.88
N LYS A 32 0.44 3.02 -20.84
CA LYS A 32 0.06 3.76 -22.07
C LYS A 32 -0.83 4.98 -21.79
N VAL A 33 -1.68 4.93 -20.76
CA VAL A 33 -2.54 6.06 -20.34
C VAL A 33 -1.72 7.15 -19.63
N GLN A 34 -0.66 6.78 -18.91
CA GLN A 34 0.25 7.76 -18.30
C GLN A 34 1.21 8.43 -19.30
N ALA A 35 1.55 7.78 -20.41
CA ALA A 35 2.40 8.37 -21.45
C ALA A 35 1.67 9.39 -22.37
N VAL A 36 0.34 9.48 -22.32
CA VAL A 36 -0.48 10.37 -23.17
C VAL A 36 -0.87 11.69 -22.47
N GLN A 37 -0.39 11.94 -21.25
CA GLN A 37 -0.55 13.25 -20.60
C GLN A 37 0.48 14.26 -21.14
N PRO A 38 0.08 15.31 -21.88
CA PRO A 38 1.03 16.32 -22.35
C PRO A 38 1.47 17.20 -21.17
N LYS A 39 2.78 17.33 -20.98
CA LYS A 39 3.37 18.35 -20.10
C LYS A 39 3.09 19.73 -20.72
N PRO A 40 2.49 20.71 -20.01
CA PRO A 40 2.25 22.02 -20.59
C PRO A 40 3.58 22.79 -20.65
N THR A 41 4.21 22.80 -21.81
CA THR A 41 5.27 23.77 -22.14
C THR A 41 4.61 25.00 -22.74
N LYS A 42 4.91 26.17 -22.17
CA LYS A 42 4.43 27.47 -22.64
C LYS A 42 5.04 27.77 -24.01
N THR A 43 4.29 27.58 -25.09
CA THR A 43 4.59 28.17 -26.40
C THR A 43 3.72 29.42 -26.59
N ARG A 44 4.35 30.57 -26.73
CA ARG A 44 3.71 31.80 -27.20
C ARG A 44 3.51 31.64 -28.72
N LEU A 45 2.32 31.24 -29.15
CA LEU A 45 1.93 31.33 -30.57
C LEU A 45 1.35 32.72 -30.83
N LEU A 46 2.00 33.43 -31.76
CA LEU A 46 1.64 34.75 -32.24
C LEU A 46 0.60 34.62 -33.36
N VAL A 47 -0.56 34.02 -33.06
CA VAL A 47 -1.71 33.97 -33.98
C VAL A 47 -2.88 34.65 -33.29
N PRO A 48 -3.48 35.70 -33.87
CA PRO A 48 -4.67 36.32 -33.29
C PRO A 48 -5.85 35.37 -33.37
N ASP A 49 -6.31 34.86 -32.23
CA ASP A 49 -7.60 34.18 -32.12
C ASP A 49 -8.73 35.18 -32.44
N PRO A 50 -9.72 34.83 -33.30
CA PRO A 50 -10.85 35.70 -33.63
C PRO A 50 -11.75 36.00 -32.41
N ILE A 51 -11.56 35.29 -31.29
CA ILE A 51 -12.26 35.50 -30.02
C ILE A 51 -11.74 36.77 -29.31
N SER A 52 -10.46 37.13 -29.49
CA SER A 52 -9.93 38.38 -28.92
C SER A 52 -10.40 39.63 -29.67
N ALA A 53 -10.72 39.52 -30.96
CA ALA A 53 -11.26 40.63 -31.75
C ALA A 53 -12.67 41.07 -31.30
N ILE A 54 -13.43 40.18 -30.65
CA ILE A 54 -14.77 40.47 -30.12
C ILE A 54 -14.68 41.23 -28.78
N SER A 55 -13.59 41.14 -28.03
CA SER A 55 -13.37 41.97 -26.84
C SER A 55 -12.87 43.38 -27.15
N SER A 56 -12.36 43.65 -28.36
CA SER A 56 -11.84 44.96 -28.75
C SER A 56 -12.82 45.85 -29.52
N SER A 57 -14.01 45.36 -29.90
CA SER A 57 -15.00 46.20 -30.58
C SER A 57 -15.83 47.01 -29.57
N GLN A 58 -15.20 48.05 -29.01
CA GLN A 58 -15.91 49.19 -28.42
C GLN A 58 -16.56 50.01 -29.57
N HIS A 59 -17.59 49.46 -30.21
CA HIS A 59 -18.44 50.23 -31.12
C HIS A 59 -19.78 50.51 -30.44
N PRO A 60 -20.13 51.78 -30.13
CA PRO A 60 -21.32 52.13 -29.36
C PRO A 60 -22.60 52.15 -30.23
N LYS A 61 -22.81 51.15 -31.10
CA LYS A 61 -23.97 51.12 -32.01
C LYS A 61 -24.58 49.74 -32.30
N SER A 62 -24.28 48.67 -31.56
CA SER A 62 -25.05 47.42 -31.69
C SER A 62 -26.27 47.42 -30.77
N LYS A 63 -27.45 47.70 -31.37
CA LYS A 63 -28.78 47.55 -30.74
C LYS A 63 -29.18 46.07 -30.68
N LEU A 64 -28.38 45.21 -30.06
CA LEU A 64 -28.78 43.84 -29.77
C LEU A 64 -28.50 43.57 -28.31
N THR A 65 -29.57 43.26 -27.59
CA THR A 65 -29.60 42.89 -26.17
C THR A 65 -28.91 41.54 -25.98
N THR A 66 -27.58 41.50 -26.08
CA THR A 66 -26.80 40.34 -25.64
C THR A 66 -26.73 40.38 -24.12
N VAL A 67 -27.70 39.72 -23.48
CA VAL A 67 -27.63 39.41 -22.04
C VAL A 67 -26.48 38.43 -21.81
N ALA A 68 -25.28 38.96 -21.60
CA ALA A 68 -24.13 38.17 -21.24
C ALA A 68 -24.26 37.67 -19.79
N PHE A 69 -24.53 36.37 -19.61
CA PHE A 69 -24.60 35.68 -18.31
C PHE A 69 -23.21 35.50 -17.65
N SER A 70 -22.29 36.46 -17.75
CA SER A 70 -20.90 36.25 -17.32
C SER A 70 -20.67 36.39 -15.80
N SER A 71 -21.63 36.93 -15.03
CA SER A 71 -21.41 37.24 -13.61
C SER A 71 -21.80 36.13 -12.61
N LEU A 72 -22.36 34.99 -13.05
CA LEU A 72 -22.70 33.91 -12.11
C LEU A 72 -21.46 33.13 -11.59
N SER A 73 -20.29 33.32 -12.21
CA SER A 73 -19.06 32.61 -11.85
C SER A 73 -18.43 33.11 -10.52
N GLN A 74 -18.68 34.35 -10.12
CA GLN A 74 -17.89 34.98 -9.05
C GLN A 74 -18.32 34.61 -7.62
N SER A 75 -19.48 33.99 -7.41
CA SER A 75 -19.94 33.52 -6.08
C SER A 75 -19.58 32.07 -5.76
N GLN A 76 -19.10 31.31 -6.75
CA GLN A 76 -18.87 29.85 -6.66
C GLN A 76 -17.70 29.48 -5.73
N GLY A 77 -16.78 30.41 -5.43
CA GLY A 77 -15.57 30.12 -4.67
C GLY A 77 -15.75 30.10 -3.15
N ALA A 78 -16.57 31.00 -2.58
CA ALA A 78 -16.57 31.28 -1.14
C ALA A 78 -17.43 30.31 -0.31
N SER A 79 -18.55 29.81 -0.86
CA SER A 79 -19.43 28.84 -0.18
C SER A 79 -18.86 27.42 -0.19
N SER A 80 -18.05 27.10 -1.20
CA SER A 80 -17.45 25.77 -1.43
C SER A 80 -16.65 25.25 -0.23
N SER A 81 -15.95 26.12 0.50
CA SER A 81 -15.10 25.73 1.64
C SER A 81 -15.90 25.42 2.92
N LYS A 82 -17.08 26.02 3.09
CA LYS A 82 -17.88 25.94 4.33
C LYS A 82 -18.49 24.56 4.58
N HIS A 83 -18.77 23.83 3.51
CA HIS A 83 -19.39 22.50 3.55
C HIS A 83 -18.37 21.36 3.42
N LYS A 84 -17.08 21.69 3.40
CA LYS A 84 -16.02 20.69 3.36
C LYS A 84 -15.77 20.17 4.78
N THR A 85 -16.00 18.87 4.99
CA THR A 85 -15.72 18.22 6.27
C THR A 85 -14.32 17.63 6.31
N THR A 86 -13.84 17.34 7.51
CA THR A 86 -12.54 16.68 7.72
C THR A 86 -12.46 15.33 7.02
N SER A 87 -11.25 14.95 6.64
CA SER A 87 -11.00 13.63 6.03
C SER A 87 -11.28 12.48 7.00
N ASP A 88 -11.15 12.71 8.31
CA ASP A 88 -11.39 11.69 9.33
C ASP A 88 -12.90 11.56 9.68
N PRO A 89 -13.52 10.36 9.55
CA PRO A 89 -14.96 10.21 9.76
C PRO A 89 -15.40 10.38 11.22
N SER A 90 -14.56 10.11 12.20
CA SER A 90 -14.83 10.37 13.62
C SER A 90 -14.91 11.87 13.90
N GLN A 91 -13.93 12.64 13.41
CA GLN A 91 -13.93 14.10 13.50
C GLN A 91 -15.12 14.70 12.73
N ALA A 92 -15.45 14.17 11.56
CA ALA A 92 -16.61 14.61 10.79
C ALA A 92 -17.93 14.35 11.55
N LEU A 93 -18.05 13.23 12.28
CA LEU A 93 -19.22 12.99 13.16
C LEU A 93 -19.30 14.01 14.29
N SER A 94 -18.18 14.33 14.93
CA SER A 94 -18.15 15.36 15.97
C SER A 94 -18.54 16.73 15.43
N GLN A 95 -18.07 17.10 14.24
CA GLN A 95 -18.46 18.35 13.58
C GLN A 95 -19.96 18.40 13.27
N LEU A 96 -20.56 17.28 12.84
CA LEU A 96 -22.00 17.20 12.63
C LEU A 96 -22.78 17.32 13.93
N ALA A 97 -22.32 16.65 15.01
CA ALA A 97 -22.95 16.76 16.32
C ALA A 97 -22.95 18.22 16.80
N VAL A 98 -21.80 18.89 16.74
CA VAL A 98 -21.68 20.31 17.10
C VAL A 98 -22.56 21.21 16.24
N ARG A 99 -22.68 20.94 14.93
CA ARG A 99 -23.61 21.70 14.06
C ARG A 99 -25.07 21.50 14.46
N LYS A 100 -25.46 20.27 14.80
CA LYS A 100 -26.82 19.96 15.27
C LYS A 100 -27.12 20.61 16.62
N GLU A 101 -26.18 20.59 17.55
CA GLU A 101 -26.31 21.26 18.84
C GLU A 101 -26.47 22.77 18.67
N LYS A 102 -25.69 23.39 17.78
CA LYS A 102 -25.84 24.81 17.43
C LYS A 102 -27.23 25.12 16.86
N LEU A 103 -27.72 24.31 15.93
CA LEU A 103 -29.07 24.49 15.38
C LEU A 103 -30.14 24.31 16.46
N ALA A 104 -29.98 23.33 17.36
CA ALA A 104 -30.87 23.08 18.48
C ALA A 104 -30.84 24.17 19.58
N ALA A 105 -29.82 25.02 19.62
CA ALA A 105 -29.76 26.15 20.56
C ALA A 105 -30.49 27.41 20.04
N LEU A 106 -30.79 27.49 18.74
CA LEU A 106 -31.46 28.66 18.14
C LEU A 106 -33.00 28.59 18.24
N PRO A 107 -33.74 29.70 18.13
CA PRO A 107 -35.21 29.69 18.08
C PRO A 107 -35.73 29.13 16.75
N GLU A 108 -36.93 28.53 16.75
CA GLU A 108 -37.47 27.75 15.62
C GLU A 108 -37.61 28.53 14.31
N GLU A 109 -37.97 29.81 14.37
CA GLU A 109 -38.05 30.67 13.19
C GLU A 109 -36.70 30.83 12.50
N LYS A 110 -35.64 31.03 13.29
CA LYS A 110 -34.27 31.14 12.78
C LYS A 110 -33.79 29.79 12.27
N ARG A 111 -34.16 28.67 12.92
CA ARG A 111 -33.80 27.32 12.46
C ARG A 111 -34.30 27.05 11.04
N LYS A 112 -35.59 27.28 10.78
CA LYS A 112 -36.18 27.06 9.45
C LYS A 112 -35.48 27.90 8.38
N SER A 113 -35.23 29.19 8.66
CA SER A 113 -34.53 30.07 7.72
C SER A 113 -33.08 29.64 7.45
N ILE A 114 -32.39 29.07 8.44
CA ILE A 114 -31.02 28.58 8.31
C ILE A 114 -31.00 27.24 7.58
N GLU A 115 -31.95 26.35 7.85
CA GLU A 115 -32.07 25.06 7.16
C GLU A 115 -32.35 25.24 5.66
N GLU A 116 -33.22 26.19 5.30
CA GLU A 116 -33.48 26.54 3.90
C GLU A 116 -32.21 27.08 3.23
N LYS A 117 -31.54 28.06 3.85
CA LYS A 117 -30.27 28.60 3.34
C LYS A 117 -29.21 27.51 3.20
N GLU A 118 -29.01 26.69 4.23
CA GLU A 118 -28.06 25.57 4.19
C GLU A 118 -28.41 24.55 3.10
N ARG A 119 -29.69 24.31 2.83
CA ARG A 119 -30.11 23.39 1.77
C ARG A 119 -29.70 23.92 0.40
N PHE A 120 -29.90 25.20 0.13
CA PHE A 120 -29.47 25.83 -1.11
C PHE A 120 -27.95 25.94 -1.22
N GLU A 121 -27.25 26.30 -0.15
CA GLU A 121 -25.78 26.36 -0.13
C GLU A 121 -25.14 24.98 -0.32
N LYS A 122 -25.70 23.92 0.30
CA LYS A 122 -25.25 22.53 0.07
C LYS A 122 -25.51 22.08 -1.37
N ALA A 123 -26.63 22.50 -1.96
CA ALA A 123 -26.93 22.20 -3.36
C ALA A 123 -25.95 22.93 -4.29
N SER A 124 -25.69 24.22 -4.07
CA SER A 124 -24.70 24.97 -4.84
C SER A 124 -23.32 24.35 -4.71
N ALA A 125 -22.87 24.03 -3.49
CA ALA A 125 -21.56 23.45 -3.26
C ALA A 125 -21.39 22.09 -3.96
N ARG A 126 -22.47 21.30 -4.09
CA ARG A 126 -22.45 20.05 -4.86
C ARG A 126 -22.33 20.30 -6.37
N LEU A 127 -22.97 21.35 -6.90
CA LEU A 127 -22.83 21.79 -8.29
C LEU A 127 -21.41 22.29 -8.57
N ASP A 128 -20.84 23.03 -7.62
CA ASP A 128 -19.45 23.53 -7.66
C ASP A 128 -18.41 22.38 -7.58
N GLY A 129 -18.85 21.15 -7.33
CA GLY A 129 -18.01 19.95 -7.28
C GLY A 129 -17.46 19.61 -5.90
N VAL A 130 -17.90 20.30 -4.83
CA VAL A 130 -17.49 19.99 -3.46
C VAL A 130 -18.21 18.75 -2.95
N LYS A 131 -17.40 17.80 -2.44
CA LYS A 131 -17.90 16.58 -1.80
C LYS A 131 -18.40 16.86 -0.38
N VAL A 132 -19.69 17.13 -0.25
CA VAL A 132 -20.38 17.28 1.04
C VAL A 132 -20.57 15.91 1.71
N LYS A 133 -19.93 15.67 2.86
CA LYS A 133 -19.98 14.39 3.59
C LYS A 133 -20.65 14.56 4.96
N ASP A 134 -21.96 14.74 4.94
CA ASP A 134 -22.75 15.05 6.15
C ASP A 134 -23.66 13.89 6.62
N ASP A 135 -23.57 12.73 5.96
CA ASP A 135 -24.42 11.56 6.26
C ASP A 135 -23.94 10.81 7.51
N GLU A 136 -24.64 10.94 8.64
CA GLU A 136 -24.27 10.26 9.89
C GLU A 136 -24.10 8.75 9.75
N ALA A 137 -25.05 8.08 9.09
CA ALA A 137 -25.03 6.63 8.95
C ALA A 137 -23.81 6.17 8.15
N ARG A 138 -23.39 6.94 7.13
CA ARG A 138 -22.20 6.64 6.34
C ARG A 138 -20.92 6.93 7.12
N LEU A 139 -20.88 8.03 7.87
CA LEU A 139 -19.72 8.38 8.70
C LEU A 139 -19.53 7.39 9.85
N LYS A 140 -20.60 6.96 10.54
CA LYS A 140 -20.56 5.88 11.56
C LYS A 140 -20.01 4.58 10.96
N LYS A 141 -20.45 4.19 9.76
CA LYS A 141 -19.93 3.02 9.05
C LYS A 141 -18.45 3.20 8.66
N ALA A 142 -18.05 4.39 8.21
CA ALA A 142 -16.68 4.68 7.84
C ALA A 142 -15.73 4.65 9.04
N ALA A 143 -16.14 5.20 10.18
CA ALA A 143 -15.41 5.13 11.45
C ALA A 143 -15.20 3.66 11.86
N LYS A 144 -16.27 2.86 11.90
CA LYS A 144 -16.19 1.42 12.21
C LYS A 144 -15.27 0.65 11.24
N ARG A 145 -15.24 1.00 9.96
CA ARG A 145 -14.33 0.37 8.99
C ARG A 145 -12.88 0.71 9.29
N LYS A 146 -12.57 1.99 9.57
CA LYS A 146 -11.21 2.41 9.96
C LYS A 146 -10.76 1.70 11.23
N GLU A 147 -11.61 1.62 12.25
CA GLU A 147 -11.30 0.90 13.49
C GLU A 147 -11.00 -0.59 13.24
N LYS A 148 -11.83 -1.26 12.43
CA LYS A 148 -11.60 -2.65 12.04
C LYS A 148 -10.30 -2.84 11.26
N GLU A 149 -9.95 -1.90 10.39
CA GLU A 149 -8.68 -1.92 9.66
C GLU A 149 -7.48 -1.79 10.60
N LYS A 150 -7.55 -0.85 11.56
CA LYS A 150 -6.53 -0.72 12.60
C LYS A 150 -6.42 -1.96 13.47
N ALA A 151 -7.55 -2.57 13.84
CA ALA A 151 -7.56 -3.82 14.61
C ALA A 151 -6.93 -4.98 13.84
N LYS A 152 -7.22 -5.12 12.54
CA LYS A 152 -6.58 -6.12 11.68
C LYS A 152 -5.07 -5.89 11.56
N SER A 153 -4.67 -4.64 11.35
CA SER A 153 -3.26 -4.27 11.31
C SER A 153 -2.56 -4.62 12.62
N LYS A 154 -3.14 -4.26 13.77
CA LYS A 154 -2.62 -4.63 15.10
C LYS A 154 -2.42 -6.14 15.22
N LYS A 155 -3.45 -6.94 14.94
CA LYS A 155 -3.38 -8.41 15.00
C LYS A 155 -2.26 -8.96 14.12
N SER A 156 -2.17 -8.52 12.86
CA SER A 156 -1.12 -8.97 11.94
C SER A 156 0.30 -8.59 12.41
N TRP A 157 0.46 -7.45 13.09
CA TRP A 157 1.75 -7.06 13.66
C TRP A 157 2.10 -7.89 14.89
N ASP A 158 1.12 -8.20 15.73
CA ASP A 158 1.29 -9.04 16.91
C ASP A 158 1.64 -10.49 16.51
N GLU A 159 0.94 -11.05 15.52
CA GLU A 159 1.25 -12.37 14.93
C GLU A 159 2.67 -12.42 14.35
N ARG A 160 3.11 -11.36 13.65
CA ARG A 160 4.48 -11.28 13.12
C ARG A 160 5.52 -11.25 14.25
N LYS A 161 5.26 -10.51 15.33
CA LYS A 161 6.14 -10.46 16.50
C LYS A 161 6.23 -11.84 17.18
N GLU A 162 5.10 -12.52 17.32
CA GLU A 162 5.04 -13.87 17.89
C GLU A 162 5.82 -14.86 17.02
N GLN A 163 5.62 -14.85 15.71
CA GLN A 163 6.36 -15.70 14.77
C GLN A 163 7.87 -15.45 14.81
N LEU A 164 8.29 -14.18 14.90
CA LEU A 164 9.70 -13.83 15.07
C LEU A 164 10.26 -14.35 16.39
N ALA A 165 9.55 -14.15 17.50
CA ALA A 165 9.95 -14.65 18.80
C ALA A 165 10.03 -16.19 18.83
N ALA A 166 9.06 -16.88 18.25
CA ALA A 166 9.05 -18.34 18.11
C ALA A 166 10.21 -18.84 17.25
N SER A 167 10.49 -18.19 16.12
CA SER A 167 11.63 -18.52 15.24
C SER A 167 12.97 -18.33 15.96
N MET A 168 13.11 -17.24 16.72
CA MET A 168 14.31 -16.97 17.52
C MET A 168 14.48 -18.01 18.63
N LYS A 169 13.43 -18.33 19.38
CA LYS A 169 13.43 -19.39 20.40
C LYS A 169 13.77 -20.75 19.80
N ALA A 170 13.20 -21.10 18.64
CA ALA A 170 13.49 -22.36 17.96
C ALA A 170 14.95 -22.47 17.52
N LYS A 171 15.54 -21.38 17.00
CA LYS A 171 16.98 -21.33 16.66
C LYS A 171 17.87 -21.47 17.89
N GLN A 172 17.52 -20.78 18.98
CA GLN A 172 18.25 -20.88 20.25
C GLN A 172 18.17 -22.30 20.83
N LYS A 173 16.97 -22.91 20.84
CA LYS A 173 16.77 -24.30 21.27
C LYS A 173 17.61 -25.27 20.43
N LYS A 174 17.56 -25.17 19.09
CA LYS A 174 18.41 -25.99 18.21
C LYS A 174 19.91 -25.83 18.52
N ARG A 175 20.36 -24.61 18.85
CA ARG A 175 21.76 -24.37 19.22
C ARG A 175 22.09 -25.01 20.58
N ALA A 176 21.21 -24.87 21.57
CA ALA A 176 21.37 -25.49 22.88
C ALA A 176 21.42 -27.01 22.78
N ASP A 177 20.49 -27.62 22.04
CA ASP A 177 20.43 -29.07 21.81
C ASP A 177 21.71 -29.56 21.11
N ASN A 178 22.19 -28.84 20.08
CA ASN A 178 23.44 -29.17 19.40
C ASN A 178 24.68 -29.08 20.31
N ILE A 179 24.72 -28.10 21.22
CA ILE A 179 25.81 -27.95 22.19
C ILE A 179 25.75 -29.08 23.22
N ALA A 180 24.56 -29.41 23.73
CA ALA A 180 24.34 -30.52 24.66
C ALA A 180 24.79 -31.85 24.04
N MET A 181 24.33 -32.17 22.82
CA MET A 181 24.75 -33.38 22.10
C MET A 181 26.26 -33.44 21.86
N ARG A 182 26.93 -32.30 21.56
CA ARG A 182 28.40 -32.26 21.44
C ARG A 182 29.09 -32.55 22.77
N HIS A 183 28.56 -32.02 23.87
CA HIS A 183 29.11 -32.23 25.19
C HIS A 183 28.94 -33.68 25.67
N GLU A 184 27.77 -34.28 25.44
CA GLU A 184 27.50 -35.70 25.72
C GLU A 184 28.45 -36.62 24.93
N ARG A 185 28.59 -36.40 23.61
CA ARG A 185 29.54 -37.16 22.77
C ARG A 185 30.99 -37.01 23.24
N LYS A 186 31.38 -35.84 23.75
CA LYS A 186 32.73 -35.62 24.30
C LYS A 186 32.93 -36.39 25.60
N LYS A 187 31.91 -36.44 26.47
CA LYS A 187 31.94 -37.25 27.70
C LYS A 187 32.01 -38.76 27.38
N GLU A 188 31.21 -39.23 26.42
CA GLU A 188 31.20 -40.64 26.00
C GLU A 188 32.54 -41.07 25.36
N LYS A 189 33.14 -40.21 24.51
CA LYS A 189 34.49 -40.47 23.94
C LYS A 189 35.64 -40.24 24.92
N GLY A 190 35.40 -39.55 26.03
CA GLY A 190 36.41 -39.29 27.08
C GLY A 190 36.57 -40.43 28.08
N GLY A 191 35.67 -41.43 28.06
CA GLY A 191 35.67 -42.54 29.02
C GLY A 191 36.44 -43.79 28.60
N GLY A 192 36.98 -43.89 27.37
CA GLY A 192 37.57 -45.16 26.94
C GLY A 192 38.36 -45.14 25.64
N LYS A 193 39.62 -44.69 25.70
CA LYS A 193 40.81 -45.43 25.19
C LYS A 193 42.04 -44.53 25.26
N LYS A 194 42.93 -44.85 26.20
CA LYS A 194 44.36 -44.55 26.10
C LYS A 194 44.88 -44.96 24.72
N GLY A 195 45.68 -44.08 24.11
CA GLY A 195 46.70 -44.39 23.10
C GLY A 195 46.31 -45.30 21.94
N LYS A 196 45.94 -44.72 20.80
CA LYS A 196 46.30 -45.32 19.51
C LYS A 196 47.19 -44.33 18.77
N ALA A 197 48.48 -44.64 18.76
CA ALA A 197 49.46 -43.96 17.94
C ALA A 197 48.96 -43.85 16.50
N ARG A 198 49.25 -42.71 15.87
CA ARG A 198 48.89 -42.42 14.47
C ARG A 198 49.60 -43.46 13.60
N PRO A 199 48.88 -44.33 12.86
CA PRO A 199 49.52 -45.32 12.01
C PRO A 199 50.30 -44.57 10.92
N GLY A 200 51.63 -44.66 10.99
CA GLY A 200 52.53 -44.12 9.98
C GLY A 200 53.36 -42.90 10.36
N PHE A 201 53.21 -42.31 11.56
CA PHE A 201 54.04 -41.14 11.93
C PHE A 201 55.25 -41.49 12.80
N GLU A 202 55.15 -42.48 13.70
CA GLU A 202 56.26 -42.84 14.58
C GLU A 202 56.30 -44.36 14.76
N GLY A 203 57.22 -45.04 14.06
CA GLY A 203 57.59 -46.41 14.42
C GLY A 203 57.55 -47.49 13.33
N LYS A 204 58.18 -47.28 12.16
CA LYS A 204 59.05 -48.30 11.53
C LYS A 204 59.78 -47.67 10.33
N ALA A 205 61.09 -47.48 10.44
CA ALA A 205 61.94 -47.18 9.29
C ALA A 205 62.00 -48.43 8.39
N PHE A 206 61.26 -48.41 7.29
CA PHE A 206 61.49 -49.34 6.18
C PHE A 206 62.59 -48.74 5.29
N GLY A 207 63.66 -49.51 5.06
CA GLY A 207 64.57 -49.28 3.94
C GLY A 207 65.99 -48.85 4.29
N LYS A 208 66.80 -49.78 4.82
CA LYS A 208 68.24 -49.79 4.53
C LYS A 208 68.63 -51.24 4.25
N GLY A 209 68.52 -51.61 2.97
CA GLY A 209 68.95 -52.91 2.45
C GLY A 209 70.44 -53.13 2.79
N LYS A 210 70.71 -54.18 3.55
CA LYS A 210 72.06 -54.61 3.90
C LYS A 210 72.61 -55.42 2.73
N ALA A 211 73.50 -54.80 1.96
CA ALA A 211 74.37 -55.51 1.02
C ALA A 211 75.14 -56.59 1.79
N LYS A 212 74.99 -57.86 1.40
CA LYS A 212 75.93 -58.92 1.76
C LYS A 212 76.79 -59.22 0.54
N SER A 213 78.06 -58.89 0.72
CA SER A 213 79.21 -59.21 -0.09
C SER A 213 79.33 -60.70 -0.39
N THR A 214 79.68 -60.98 -1.63
CA THR A 214 80.29 -62.20 -2.13
C THR A 214 81.66 -62.44 -1.46
N LYS A 215 81.92 -63.65 -0.95
CA LYS A 215 83.21 -64.36 -1.14
C LYS A 215 83.13 -65.83 -0.73
N SER A 216 83.63 -66.66 -1.64
CA SER A 216 83.81 -68.11 -1.63
C SER A 216 84.83 -68.63 -0.61
N LYS A 217 84.63 -69.86 -0.15
CA LYS A 217 85.64 -70.93 -0.25
C LYS A 217 84.95 -72.30 -0.21
#